data_AF-A0A173SAG4-F1
#
_entry.id   AF-A0A173SAG4-F1
#
_cell.length_a   1.000
_cell.length_b   1.000
_cell.length_c   1.000
_cell.angle_alpha   90.00
_cell.angle_beta   90.00
_cell.angle_gamma   90.00
#
_symmetry.space_group_name_H-M   'P 1'
#
loop_
_entity.id
_entity.type
_entity.pdbx_description
1 polymer ?
#
loop_
_entity_poly.entity_id
_entity_poly.type
_entity_poly.pdbx_seq_one_letter_code
_entity_poly.pdbx_strand_id
1 'polypeptide(L)'
;MVMGFRERRLGCRLYVDRQSDANILKKLDRMLVDGSFSNQTELIKRGIELAYEEAYGEEGARSSGMSDVDIKKLAGELAGVLKPGIEKLLVEYEVRAATAETPASPTPALASTHDAPQDDNTASVTDDEVILPSQTFNFLKGLNDD
;
A
#
# COMPACT_ATOMS: atom_id res chain seq x y z
N MET A 1 31.42 13.81 -25.17
CA MET A 1 31.42 14.26 -23.75
C MET A 1 31.60 13.01 -22.89
N VAL A 2 32.84 12.64 -22.57
CA VAL A 2 33.13 11.48 -21.71
C VAL A 2 32.92 11.94 -20.28
N MET A 3 31.79 11.56 -19.67
CA MET A 3 31.60 11.74 -18.23
C MET A 3 32.64 10.87 -17.54
N GLY A 4 33.64 11.51 -16.92
CA GLY A 4 34.64 10.82 -16.12
C GLY A 4 33.95 10.09 -14.97
N PHE A 5 33.76 8.78 -15.13
CA PHE A 5 33.33 7.90 -14.05
C PHE A 5 34.46 7.87 -13.01
N ARG A 6 34.42 8.81 -12.06
CA ARG A 6 35.18 8.70 -10.83
C ARG A 6 34.62 7.49 -10.10
N GLU A 7 35.41 6.42 -9.99
CA GLU A 7 35.02 5.22 -9.26
C GLU A 7 34.65 5.59 -7.81
N ARG A 8 33.35 5.56 -7.49
CA ARG A 8 32.84 5.79 -6.14
C ARG A 8 32.78 4.45 -5.43
N ARG A 9 33.74 4.16 -4.56
CA ARG A 9 33.73 2.96 -3.73
C ARG A 9 32.71 3.15 -2.62
N LEU A 10 31.68 2.31 -2.59
CA LEU A 10 30.71 2.28 -1.49
C LEU A 10 31.34 1.59 -0.28
N GLY A 11 31.56 2.34 0.80
CA GLY A 11 32.15 1.83 2.04
C GLY A 11 31.10 1.29 3.01
N CYS A 12 30.43 0.18 2.67
CA CYS A 12 29.52 -0.49 3.59
C CYS A 12 30.22 -1.67 4.28
N ARG A 13 30.36 -1.63 5.61
CA ARG A 13 30.85 -2.74 6.43
C ARG A 13 29.74 -3.20 7.38
N LEU A 14 29.48 -4.50 7.37
CA LEU A 14 28.57 -5.16 8.30
C LEU A 14 29.37 -5.92 9.35
N TYR A 15 29.00 -5.76 10.61
CA TYR A 15 29.71 -6.36 11.74
C TYR A 15 28.83 -7.42 12.42
N VAL A 16 29.38 -8.59 12.75
CA VAL A 16 28.61 -9.72 13.32
C VAL A 16 28.10 -9.41 14.73
N ASP A 17 28.86 -8.65 15.49
CA ASP A 17 28.62 -8.22 16.87
C ASP A 17 27.61 -7.07 16.98
N ARG A 18 27.32 -6.38 15.88
CA ARG A 18 26.30 -5.34 15.83
C ARG A 18 24.95 -5.97 15.54
N GLN A 19 24.02 -5.87 16.50
CA GLN A 19 22.70 -6.52 16.41
C GLN A 19 21.91 -6.13 15.15
N SER A 20 22.01 -4.88 14.68
CA SER A 20 21.36 -4.43 13.44
C SER A 20 21.88 -5.16 12.22
N ASP A 21 23.18 -5.42 12.19
CA ASP A 21 23.90 -6.00 11.06
C ASP A 21 23.78 -7.53 11.08
N ALA A 22 23.75 -8.13 12.27
CA ALA A 22 23.53 -9.56 12.45
C ALA A 22 22.24 -10.06 11.79
N ASN A 23 21.16 -9.26 11.87
CA ASN A 23 19.90 -9.59 11.20
C ASN A 23 20.03 -9.56 9.67
N ILE A 24 20.78 -8.58 9.14
CA ILE A 24 21.04 -8.46 7.70
C ILE A 24 21.90 -9.62 7.23
N LEU A 25 22.98 -9.93 7.94
CA LEU A 25 23.88 -11.05 7.64
C LEU A 25 23.14 -12.38 7.61
N LYS A 26 22.27 -12.66 8.59
CA LYS A 26 21.42 -13.86 8.60
C LYS A 26 20.49 -13.94 7.38
N LYS A 27 19.95 -12.81 6.93
CA LYS A 27 19.08 -12.76 5.76
C LYS A 27 19.87 -13.03 4.46
N LEU A 28 21.05 -12.42 4.33
CA LEU A 28 21.95 -12.64 3.19
C LEU A 28 22.38 -14.11 3.13
N ASP A 29 22.76 -14.69 4.27
CA ASP A 29 23.16 -16.09 4.37
C ASP A 29 22.03 -17.04 3.96
N ARG A 30 20.81 -16.81 4.48
CA ARG A 30 19.63 -17.58 4.06
C ARG A 30 19.39 -17.51 2.55
N MET A 31 19.50 -16.33 1.94
CA MET A 31 19.31 -16.18 0.49
C MET A 31 20.37 -16.90 -0.35
N LEU A 32 21.58 -17.09 0.20
CA LEU A 32 22.63 -17.89 -0.42
C LEU A 32 22.37 -19.40 -0.23
N VAL A 33 21.97 -19.82 0.98
CA VAL A 33 21.64 -21.21 1.29
C VAL A 33 20.43 -21.70 0.49
N ASP A 34 19.40 -20.87 0.36
CA ASP A 34 18.19 -21.15 -0.42
C ASP A 34 18.47 -21.20 -1.94
N GLY A 35 19.71 -20.92 -2.37
CA GLY A 35 20.11 -20.95 -3.78
C GLY A 35 19.45 -19.86 -4.62
N SER A 36 18.88 -18.82 -4.00
CA SER A 36 18.27 -17.69 -4.71
C SER A 36 19.30 -16.88 -5.50
N PHE A 37 20.55 -16.93 -5.06
CA PHE A 37 21.71 -16.34 -5.73
C PHE A 37 22.84 -17.35 -5.77
N SER A 38 23.58 -17.38 -6.88
CA SER A 38 24.68 -18.32 -7.07
C SER A 38 25.88 -18.04 -6.16
N ASN A 39 26.10 -16.77 -5.81
CA ASN A 39 27.16 -16.34 -4.91
C ASN A 39 26.85 -14.97 -4.31
N GLN A 40 27.65 -14.57 -3.32
CA GLN A 40 27.50 -13.30 -2.61
C GLN A 40 27.68 -12.09 -3.54
N THR A 41 28.56 -12.15 -4.54
CA THR A 41 28.79 -11.06 -5.49
C THR A 41 27.55 -10.77 -6.33
N GLU A 42 26.90 -11.79 -6.87
CA GLU A 42 25.66 -11.65 -7.65
C GLU A 42 24.52 -11.11 -6.80
N LEU A 43 24.40 -11.57 -5.56
CA LEU A 43 23.44 -11.02 -4.61
C LEU A 43 23.68 -9.52 -4.39
N ILE A 44 24.92 -9.15 -4.07
CA ILE A 44 25.28 -7.74 -3.81
C ILE A 44 25.05 -6.89 -5.07
N LYS A 45 25.46 -7.38 -6.24
CA LYS A 45 25.26 -6.69 -7.52
C LYS A 45 23.79 -6.44 -7.78
N ARG A 46 22.93 -7.46 -7.65
CA ARG A 46 21.49 -7.30 -7.85
C ARG A 46 20.85 -6.38 -6.81
N GLY A 47 21.32 -6.43 -5.56
CA GLY A 47 20.88 -5.50 -4.52
C GLY A 47 21.23 -4.05 -4.84
N ILE A 48 22.42 -3.80 -5.38
CA ILE A 48 22.84 -2.48 -5.85
C ILE A 48 21.99 -2.03 -7.05
N GLU A 49 21.79 -2.89 -8.05
CA GLU A 49 20.94 -2.59 -9.22
C GLU A 49 19.53 -2.17 -8.79
N LEU A 50 18.90 -2.90 -7.86
CA LEU A 50 17.58 -2.56 -7.32
C LEU A 50 17.56 -1.20 -6.61
N ALA A 51 18.58 -0.91 -5.80
CA ALA A 51 18.67 0.39 -5.13
C ALA A 51 18.90 1.55 -6.13
N TYR A 52 19.64 1.31 -7.21
CA TYR A 52 19.81 2.28 -8.29
C TYR A 52 18.51 2.51 -9.06
N GLU A 53 17.76 1.45 -9.36
CA GLU A 53 16.44 1.54 -10.01
C GLU A 53 15.42 2.23 -9.10
N GLU A 54 15.46 2.02 -7.79
CA GLU A 54 14.59 2.73 -6.85
C GLU A 54 14.94 4.23 -6.77
N ALA A 55 16.23 4.57 -6.74
CA ALA A 55 16.67 5.95 -6.58
C ALA A 55 16.66 6.77 -7.88
N TYR A 56 16.87 6.13 -9.03
CA TYR A 56 17.10 6.77 -10.32
C TYR A 56 16.33 6.12 -11.48
N GLY A 57 15.61 5.03 -11.24
CA GLY A 57 14.78 4.39 -12.25
C GLY A 57 13.58 5.27 -12.61
N GLU A 58 13.20 5.23 -13.87
CA GLU A 58 12.01 5.93 -14.36
C GLU A 58 10.77 5.19 -13.82
N GLU A 59 9.90 5.89 -13.08
CA GLU A 59 8.70 5.30 -12.46
C GLU A 59 7.75 4.60 -13.46
N GLY A 60 7.95 4.78 -14.77
CA GLY A 60 7.19 4.16 -15.85
C GLY A 60 7.70 2.79 -16.35
N ALA A 61 8.88 2.32 -15.91
CA ALA A 61 9.49 1.09 -16.45
C ALA A 61 9.36 -0.13 -15.53
N ARG A 62 8.35 -0.17 -14.66
CA ARG A 62 7.98 -1.40 -13.95
C ARG A 62 7.49 -2.44 -14.95
N SER A 63 8.42 -3.21 -15.49
CA SER A 63 8.18 -4.42 -16.28
C SER A 63 7.65 -5.55 -15.38
N SER A 64 6.51 -5.31 -14.74
CA SER A 64 5.71 -6.39 -14.17
C SER A 64 4.85 -7.00 -15.28
N GLY A 65 5.47 -7.85 -16.09
CA GLY A 65 4.87 -9.07 -16.62
C GLY A 65 3.72 -8.99 -17.62
N MET A 66 3.29 -7.81 -18.10
CA MET A 66 2.28 -7.74 -19.15
C MET A 66 2.56 -6.54 -20.05
N SER A 67 2.68 -6.78 -21.36
CA SER A 67 2.87 -5.68 -22.30
C SER A 67 1.60 -4.82 -22.35
N ASP A 68 1.71 -3.54 -22.72
CA ASP A 68 0.55 -2.67 -22.95
C ASP A 68 -0.46 -3.31 -23.95
N VAL A 69 0.05 -4.11 -24.88
CA VAL A 69 -0.75 -4.90 -25.82
C VAL A 69 -1.58 -5.98 -25.09
N ASP A 70 -0.99 -6.68 -24.13
CA ASP A 70 -1.68 -7.71 -23.34
C ASP A 70 -2.75 -7.11 -22.42
N ILE A 71 -2.49 -5.93 -21.85
CA ILE A 71 -3.47 -5.19 -21.02
C ILE A 71 -4.68 -4.79 -21.86
N LYS A 72 -4.45 -4.27 -23.07
CA LYS A 72 -5.52 -3.90 -24.01
C LYS A 72 -6.33 -5.10 -24.47
N LYS A 73 -5.66 -6.24 -24.71
CA LYS A 73 -6.33 -7.49 -25.07
C LYS A 73 -7.23 -8.00 -23.94
N LEU A 74 -6.72 -8.03 -22.70
CA LEU A 74 -7.49 -8.41 -21.52
C LEU A 74 -8.70 -7.48 -21.30
N ALA A 75 -8.50 -6.18 -21.45
CA ALA A 75 -9.60 -5.20 -21.35
C ALA A 75 -10.67 -5.42 -22.42
N GLY A 76 -10.27 -5.74 -23.65
CA GLY A 76 -11.19 -6.07 -24.74
C GLY A 76 -11.98 -7.36 -24.50
N GLU A 77 -11.31 -8.41 -24.02
CA GLU A 77 -11.98 -9.68 -23.66
C GLU A 77 -12.95 -9.48 -22.48
N LEU A 78 -12.55 -8.75 -21.44
CA LEU A 78 -13.38 -8.44 -20.29
C LEU A 78 -14.62 -7.63 -20.70
N ALA A 79 -14.45 -6.61 -21.54
CA ALA A 79 -15.56 -5.82 -22.07
C ALA A 79 -16.52 -6.67 -22.91
N GLY A 80 -16.00 -7.59 -23.74
CA GLY A 80 -16.81 -8.51 -24.54
C GLY A 80 -17.64 -9.47 -23.69
N VAL A 81 -17.11 -9.92 -22.55
CA VAL A 81 -17.80 -10.81 -21.61
C VAL A 81 -18.85 -10.04 -20.78
N LEU A 82 -18.50 -8.86 -20.27
CA LEU A 82 -19.39 -8.10 -19.37
C LEU A 82 -20.53 -7.39 -20.10
N LYS A 83 -20.30 -6.85 -21.30
CA LYS A 83 -21.29 -6.07 -22.05
C LYS A 83 -22.64 -6.79 -22.23
N PRO A 84 -22.73 -8.03 -22.73
CA PRO A 84 -24.01 -8.72 -22.89
C PRO A 84 -24.68 -9.05 -21.54
N GLY A 85 -23.90 -9.27 -20.49
CA GLY A 85 -24.43 -9.49 -19.14
C GLY A 85 -25.12 -8.24 -18.59
N ILE A 86 -24.48 -7.08 -18.73
CA ILE A 86 -25.03 -5.79 -18.31
C ILE A 86 -26.28 -5.43 -19.14
N GLU A 87 -26.25 -5.60 -20.46
CA GLU A 87 -27.42 -5.35 -21.32
C GLU A 87 -28.62 -6.23 -20.93
N LYS A 88 -28.39 -7.51 -20.65
CA LYS A 88 -29.45 -8.42 -20.18
C LYS A 88 -30.03 -7.99 -18.83
N LEU A 89 -29.20 -7.60 -17.87
CA LEU A 89 -29.67 -7.11 -16.56
C LEU A 89 -30.49 -5.82 -16.70
N LEU A 90 -30.09 -4.90 -17.58
CA LEU A 90 -30.82 -3.65 -17.82
C LEU A 90 -32.20 -3.92 -18.42
N VAL A 91 -32.30 -4.80 -19.41
CA VAL A 91 -33.59 -5.19 -19.98
C VAL A 91 -34.49 -5.87 -18.95
N GLU A 92 -33.94 -6.77 -18.12
CA GLU A 92 -34.71 -7.43 -17.04
C GLU A 92 -35.18 -6.44 -15.97
N TYR A 93 -34.38 -5.41 -15.67
CA TYR A 93 -34.76 -4.32 -14.78
C TYR A 93 -35.89 -3.48 -15.37
N GLU A 94 -35.81 -3.12 -16.65
CA GLU A 94 -36.80 -2.29 -17.33
C GLU A 94 -38.16 -3.00 -17.48
N VAL A 95 -38.15 -4.31 -17.72
CA VAL A 95 -39.36 -5.15 -17.70
C VAL A 95 -39.97 -5.20 -16.28
N ARG A 96 -39.14 -5.37 -15.23
CA ARG A 96 -39.65 -5.34 -13.85
C ARG A 96 -40.19 -3.98 -13.44
N ALA A 97 -39.56 -2.89 -13.87
CA ALA A 97 -40.04 -1.53 -13.63
C ALA A 97 -41.37 -1.28 -14.34
N ALA A 98 -41.53 -1.74 -15.59
CA ALA A 98 -42.78 -1.62 -16.34
C ALA A 98 -43.92 -2.50 -15.81
N THR A 99 -43.61 -3.61 -15.13
CA THR A 99 -44.62 -4.51 -14.54
C THR A 99 -45.04 -4.08 -13.12
N ALA A 100 -44.38 -3.06 -12.53
CA ALA A 100 -44.65 -2.58 -11.18
C ALA A 100 -45.73 -1.48 -11.08
N GLU A 101 -46.29 -1.01 -12.20
CA GLU A 101 -47.32 0.03 -12.17
C GLU A 101 -48.75 -0.58 -12.06
N THR A 102 -49.19 -0.79 -10.80
CA THR A 102 -50.56 -0.58 -10.25
C THR A 102 -51.58 -1.76 -10.24
N PRO A 103 -52.41 -1.99 -9.17
CA PRO A 103 -52.30 -1.67 -7.73
C PRO A 103 -52.55 -2.89 -6.79
N ALA A 104 -51.99 -2.89 -5.57
CA ALA A 104 -52.69 -3.36 -4.36
C ALA A 104 -51.85 -3.07 -3.11
N SER A 105 -52.33 -2.12 -2.30
CA SER A 105 -52.01 -2.06 -0.87
C SER A 105 -52.43 -3.36 -0.18
N PRO A 106 -51.60 -3.87 0.73
CA PRO A 106 -52.15 -4.29 2.01
C PRO A 106 -51.41 -3.56 3.13
N THR A 107 -52.14 -2.70 3.83
CA THR A 107 -51.81 -2.34 5.21
C THR A 107 -51.95 -3.59 6.08
N PRO A 108 -50.96 -3.89 6.94
CA PRO A 108 -51.29 -4.02 8.35
C PRO A 108 -50.29 -3.31 9.26
N ALA A 109 -50.84 -2.77 10.34
CA ALA A 109 -50.19 -1.96 11.35
C ALA A 109 -49.14 -2.73 12.15
N LEU A 110 -47.95 -2.13 12.31
CA LEU A 110 -47.02 -2.51 13.37
C LEU A 110 -47.33 -1.65 14.60
N ALA A 111 -48.03 -2.26 15.56
CA ALA A 111 -47.97 -1.81 16.95
C ALA A 111 -46.54 -2.09 17.44
N SER A 112 -45.71 -1.05 17.49
CA SER A 112 -44.39 -1.11 18.12
C SER A 112 -44.52 -0.60 19.55
N THR A 113 -44.66 -1.52 20.49
CA THR A 113 -44.38 -1.27 21.92
C THR A 113 -43.04 -1.94 22.19
N HIS A 114 -42.01 -1.16 22.51
CA HIS A 114 -41.16 -1.35 23.69
C HIS A 114 -39.98 -0.37 23.61
N ASP A 115 -39.90 0.45 24.65
CA ASP A 115 -38.90 1.45 24.97
C ASP A 115 -37.57 0.80 25.40
N ALA A 116 -36.54 1.63 25.57
CA ALA A 116 -35.14 1.28 25.81
C ALA A 116 -34.89 0.43 27.09
N PRO A 117 -33.61 0.07 27.35
CA PRO A 117 -32.86 0.99 28.20
C PRO A 117 -31.43 1.31 27.73
N GLN A 118 -31.00 2.47 28.22
CA GLN A 118 -29.66 3.07 28.22
C GLN A 118 -28.58 2.12 28.76
N ASP A 119 -27.32 2.42 28.40
CA ASP A 119 -26.19 2.65 29.33
C ASP A 119 -24.97 3.04 28.46
N ASP A 120 -24.58 4.31 28.49
CA ASP A 120 -23.50 4.86 29.32
C ASP A 120 -22.09 4.39 28.90
N ASN A 121 -21.35 5.29 28.25
CA ASN A 121 -20.04 5.71 28.76
C ASN A 121 -19.57 7.04 28.12
N THR A 122 -19.60 8.03 29.00
CA THR A 122 -19.03 9.38 28.94
C THR A 122 -17.50 9.35 29.00
N ALA A 123 -16.84 10.26 28.27
CA ALA A 123 -15.69 11.08 28.71
C ALA A 123 -15.02 11.71 27.47
N SER A 124 -15.42 12.93 27.08
CA SER A 124 -14.69 14.17 27.38
C SER A 124 -13.25 14.18 26.85
N VAL A 125 -13.08 14.76 25.65
CA VAL A 125 -11.80 15.23 25.13
C VAL A 125 -11.26 16.29 26.10
N THR A 126 -10.19 15.99 26.83
CA THR A 126 -9.46 16.92 27.68
C THR A 126 -8.38 17.63 26.85
N ASP A 127 -8.41 18.96 26.89
CA ASP A 127 -7.26 19.81 26.58
C ASP A 127 -6.16 19.53 27.62
N ASP A 128 -5.16 18.74 27.25
CA ASP A 128 -3.93 18.61 28.04
C ASP A 128 -2.82 19.36 27.30
N GLU A 129 -2.53 20.59 27.77
CA GLU A 129 -1.33 21.32 27.43
C GLU A 129 -0.13 20.38 27.60
N VAL A 130 0.54 20.06 26.48
CA VAL A 130 1.75 19.25 26.48
C VAL A 130 2.82 20.03 27.23
N ILE A 131 3.01 19.71 28.51
CA ILE A 131 4.14 20.18 29.30
C ILE A 131 5.38 19.63 28.61
N LEU A 132 6.01 20.47 27.78
CA LEU A 132 7.22 20.13 27.05
C LEU A 132 8.29 19.68 28.05
N PRO A 133 8.86 18.47 27.89
CA PRO A 133 9.95 18.01 28.73
C PRO A 133 11.08 19.04 28.74
N SER A 134 11.70 19.28 29.89
CA SER A 134 12.77 20.30 30.04
C SER A 134 13.93 20.08 29.07
N GLN A 135 14.13 18.84 28.60
CA GLN A 135 15.08 18.52 27.53
C GLN A 135 14.75 19.19 26.20
N THR A 136 13.47 19.25 25.81
CA THR A 136 13.01 19.92 24.59
C THR A 136 13.19 21.43 24.69
N PHE A 137 12.98 22.01 25.88
CA PHE A 137 13.22 23.44 26.10
C PHE A 137 14.70 23.82 25.97
N ASN A 138 15.61 23.00 26.50
CA ASN A 138 17.05 23.25 26.40
C ASN A 138 17.57 23.12 24.96
N PHE A 139 17.01 22.21 24.17
CA PHE A 139 17.34 22.06 22.75
C PHE A 139 16.96 23.31 21.93
N LEU A 140 15.74 23.84 22.15
CA LEU A 140 15.29 25.07 21.49
C LEU A 140 16.12 26.29 21.90
N LYS A 141 16.57 26.37 23.16
CA LYS A 141 17.43 27.46 23.62
C LYS A 141 18.76 27.51 22.87
N GLY A 142 19.36 26.35 22.58
CA GLY A 142 20.64 26.27 21.86
C GLY A 142 20.57 26.64 20.37
N LEU A 143 19.38 26.77 19.79
CA LEU A 143 19.19 27.15 18.38
C LEU A 143 19.19 28.67 18.14
N ASN A 144 19.09 29.48 19.19
CA ASN A 144 19.03 30.95 19.09
C ASN A 144 20.38 31.64 19.38
N ASP A 145 21.43 30.89 19.71
CA ASP A 145 22.74 31.43 20.09
C ASP A 145 23.77 31.42 18.94
N ASP A 146 23.33 31.30 17.67
CA ASP A 146 24.16 31.53 16.46
C ASP A 146 23.91 32.93 15.86
#